data_AF-A0A944DYG9-F1
#
_entry.id   AF-A0A944DYG9-F1
#
_cell.length_a   1.000
_cell.length_b   1.000
_cell.length_c   1.000
_cell.angle_alpha   90.00
_cell.angle_beta   90.00
_cell.angle_gamma   90.00
#
_symmetry.space_group_name_H-M   'P 1'
#
loop_
_entity.id
_entity.type
_entity.pdbx_description
1 polymer ?
#
loop_
_entity_poly.entity_id
_entity_poly.type
_entity_poly.pdbx_seq_one_letter_code
_entity_poly.pdbx_strand_id
1 'polypeptide(L)'
;MVEARACFDANLYTAAAVMVRRTLEGMCIEQGTQKKALFQALQELRDNGKIEGRLFDWAQALRVLGNQGAHFSEESVSREDAADALSLAEALLNYIYVFTAKYEEFQNRRQVPAR
;
A
#
# COMPACT_ATOMS: atom_id res chain seq x y z
N MET A 1 0.75 -3.66 8.87
CA MET A 1 2.06 -4.24 8.52
C MET A 1 2.59 -5.29 9.49
N VAL A 2 2.51 -5.13 10.82
CA VAL A 2 3.10 -6.10 11.78
C VAL A 2 2.63 -7.53 11.54
N GLU A 3 1.32 -7.75 11.46
CA GLU A 3 0.74 -9.08 11.19
C GLU A 3 1.15 -9.63 9.82
N ALA A 4 1.21 -8.79 8.78
CA ALA A 4 1.65 -9.21 7.45
C ALA A 4 3.09 -9.73 7.47
N ARG A 5 3.98 -9.06 8.22
CA ARG A 5 5.36 -9.49 8.37
C ARG A 5 5.49 -10.77 9.18
N ALA A 6 4.74 -10.88 10.29
CA ALA A 6 4.71 -12.09 11.08
C ALA A 6 4.23 -13.32 10.28
N CYS A 7 3.19 -13.16 9.45
CA CYS A 7 2.75 -14.21 8.54
C CYS A 7 3.85 -14.60 7.54
N PHE A 8 4.52 -13.62 6.95
CA PHE A 8 5.59 -13.86 5.99
C PHE A 8 6.77 -14.62 6.63
N ASP A 9 7.22 -14.19 7.80
CA ASP A 9 8.34 -14.79 8.53
C ASP A 9 8.00 -16.23 8.99
N ALA A 10 6.72 -16.53 9.18
CA ALA A 10 6.20 -17.88 9.45
C ALA A 10 5.94 -18.73 8.19
N ASN A 11 6.32 -18.25 7.00
CA ASN A 11 6.06 -18.87 5.69
C ASN A 11 4.55 -19.01 5.34
N LEU A 12 3.70 -18.16 5.91
CA LEU A 12 2.26 -18.11 5.64
C LEU A 12 1.96 -17.04 4.57
N TYR A 13 2.45 -17.26 3.34
CA TYR A 13 2.46 -16.26 2.27
C TYR A 13 1.08 -15.77 1.84
N THR A 14 0.10 -16.68 1.72
CA THR A 14 -1.29 -16.33 1.42
C THR A 14 -1.87 -15.41 2.51
N ALA A 15 -1.61 -15.72 3.79
CA ALA A 15 -2.05 -14.86 4.90
C ALA A 15 -1.31 -13.51 4.90
N ALA A 16 -0.02 -13.50 4.58
CA ALA A 16 0.76 -12.27 4.47
C ALA A 16 0.16 -11.32 3.40
N ALA A 17 -0.22 -11.85 2.23
CA ALA A 17 -0.87 -11.09 1.18
C ALA A 17 -2.24 -10.52 1.61
N VAL A 18 -3.04 -11.28 2.36
CA VAL A 18 -4.31 -10.79 2.95
C VAL A 18 -4.05 -9.65 3.93
N MET A 19 -3.04 -9.78 4.78
CA MET A 19 -2.70 -8.75 5.76
C MET A 19 -2.10 -7.49 5.14
N VAL A 20 -1.38 -7.62 4.02
CA VAL A 20 -1.00 -6.49 3.16
C VAL A 20 -2.25 -5.78 2.64
N ARG A 21 -3.20 -6.51 2.04
CA ARG A 21 -4.45 -5.95 1.53
C ARG A 21 -5.20 -5.16 2.60
N ARG A 22 -5.36 -5.72 3.80
CA ARG A 22 -6.01 -5.03 4.94
C ARG A 22 -5.26 -3.77 5.38
N THR A 23 -3.93 -3.81 5.37
CA THR A 23 -3.11 -2.63 5.68
C THR A 23 -3.38 -1.51 4.68
N LEU A 24 -3.41 -1.82 3.38
CA LEU A 24 -3.66 -0.83 2.34
C LEU A 24 -5.10 -0.30 2.36
N GLU A 25 -6.08 -1.12 2.70
CA GLU A 25 -7.47 -0.66 2.92
C GLU A 25 -7.54 0.37 4.05
N GLY A 26 -6.89 0.09 5.20
CA GLY A 26 -6.81 1.03 6.31
C GLY A 26 -6.14 2.35 5.92
N MET A 27 -5.00 2.28 5.24
CA MET A 27 -4.31 3.45 4.69
C MET A 27 -5.23 4.28 3.79
N CYS A 28 -5.95 3.66 2.85
CA CYS A 28 -6.82 4.41 1.95
C CYS A 28 -7.99 5.08 2.71
N ILE A 29 -8.56 4.42 3.73
CA ILE A 29 -9.60 4.99 4.59
C ILE A 29 -9.07 6.20 5.35
N GLU A 30 -7.87 6.12 5.93
CA GLU A 30 -7.22 7.26 6.60
C GLU A 30 -6.96 8.41 5.63
N GLN A 31 -6.69 8.11 4.35
CA GLN A 31 -6.56 9.10 3.29
C GLN A 31 -7.91 9.63 2.77
N GLY A 32 -9.03 9.23 3.37
CA GLY A 32 -10.37 9.78 3.11
C GLY A 32 -11.12 9.12 1.95
N THR A 33 -10.68 7.96 1.44
CA THR A 33 -11.45 7.23 0.43
C THR A 33 -12.77 6.71 1.02
N GLN A 34 -13.81 6.66 0.20
CA GLN A 34 -15.07 5.97 0.52
C GLN A 34 -15.28 4.72 -0.34
N LYS A 35 -14.28 4.34 -1.16
CA LYS A 35 -14.39 3.18 -2.06
C LYS A 35 -14.26 1.89 -1.25
N LYS A 36 -15.17 0.95 -1.51
CA LYS A 36 -15.16 -0.38 -0.88
C LYS A 36 -14.08 -1.30 -1.44
N ALA A 37 -13.79 -1.19 -2.74
CA ALA A 37 -12.78 -2.01 -3.38
C ALA A 37 -11.41 -1.31 -3.30
N LEU A 38 -10.40 -1.99 -2.75
CA LEU A 38 -9.05 -1.45 -2.61
C LEU A 38 -8.50 -0.85 -3.91
N PHE A 39 -8.72 -1.50 -5.05
CA PHE A 39 -8.30 -0.97 -6.34
C PHE A 39 -8.93 0.39 -6.67
N GLN A 40 -10.23 0.54 -6.44
CA GLN A 40 -10.94 1.81 -6.68
C GLN A 40 -10.46 2.89 -5.71
N ALA A 41 -10.17 2.52 -4.46
CA ALA A 41 -9.59 3.41 -3.47
C ALA A 41 -8.21 3.91 -3.90
N LEU A 42 -7.30 3.02 -4.32
CA LEU A 42 -5.98 3.41 -4.82
C LEU A 42 -6.05 4.25 -6.09
N GLN A 43 -7.01 3.95 -6.98
CA GLN A 43 -7.30 4.77 -8.15
C GLN A 43 -7.72 6.19 -7.75
N GLU A 44 -8.63 6.34 -6.78
CA GLU A 44 -9.05 7.64 -6.27
C GLU A 44 -7.90 8.41 -5.63
N LEU A 45 -7.01 7.74 -4.88
CA LEU A 45 -5.81 8.39 -4.35
C LEU A 45 -4.90 8.91 -5.46
N ARG A 46 -4.70 8.14 -6.53
CA ARG A 46 -3.89 8.54 -7.70
C ARG A 46 -4.53 9.68 -8.47
N ASP A 47 -5.84 9.61 -8.71
CA ASP A 47 -6.61 10.65 -9.41
C ASP A 47 -6.60 11.98 -8.63
N ASN A 48 -6.54 11.91 -7.29
CA ASN A 48 -6.42 13.07 -6.40
C ASN A 48 -4.96 13.51 -6.15
N GLY A 49 -3.97 12.92 -6.85
CA GLY A 49 -2.56 13.26 -6.71
C GLY A 49 -1.92 12.86 -5.38
N LYS A 50 -2.56 11.99 -4.60
CA LYS A 50 -2.03 11.50 -3.30
C LYS A 50 -1.02 10.36 -3.45
N ILE A 51 -1.01 9.66 -4.57
CA ILE A 51 0.01 8.67 -4.94
C ILE A 51 0.39 8.81 -6.41
N GLU A 52 1.62 8.41 -6.74
CA GLU A 52 2.15 8.47 -8.10
C GLU A 52 1.63 7.34 -9.00
N GLY A 53 1.59 7.59 -10.32
CA GLY A 53 1.13 6.63 -11.32
C GLY A 53 1.87 5.29 -11.25
N ARG A 54 3.20 5.31 -11.08
CA ARG A 54 3.99 4.06 -10.99
C ARG A 54 3.66 3.22 -9.76
N LEU A 55 3.32 3.84 -8.62
CA LEU A 55 2.88 3.12 -7.42
C LEU A 55 1.51 2.48 -7.65
N PHE A 56 0.61 3.18 -8.34
CA PHE A 56 -0.68 2.64 -8.73
C PHE A 56 -0.55 1.46 -9.71
N ASP A 57 0.30 1.58 -10.73
CA ASP A 57 0.51 0.52 -11.72
C ASP A 57 1.06 -0.76 -11.06
N TRP A 58 2.00 -0.60 -10.12
CA TRP A 58 2.50 -1.72 -9.33
C TRP A 58 1.39 -2.35 -8.47
N ALA A 59 0.55 -1.53 -7.83
CA ALA A 59 -0.59 -2.05 -7.07
C ALA A 59 -1.64 -2.77 -7.93
N GLN A 60 -1.82 -2.35 -9.19
CA GLN A 60 -2.66 -3.05 -10.15
C GLN A 60 -2.09 -4.43 -10.49
N ALA A 61 -0.78 -4.52 -10.73
CA ALA A 61 -0.10 -5.78 -11.04
C ALA A 61 -0.23 -6.81 -9.91
N LEU A 62 -0.19 -6.36 -8.65
CA LEU A 62 -0.28 -7.24 -7.48
C LEU A 62 -1.72 -7.45 -6.96
N ARG A 63 -2.74 -6.89 -7.63
CA ARG A 63 -4.15 -7.03 -7.22
C ARG A 63 -4.60 -8.49 -7.16
N VAL A 64 -4.13 -9.29 -8.11
CA VAL A 64 -4.51 -10.70 -8.24
C VAL A 64 -4.10 -11.48 -6.99
N LEU A 65 -2.92 -11.18 -6.42
CA LEU A 65 -2.40 -11.84 -5.21
C LEU A 65 -3.27 -11.56 -3.99
N GLY A 66 -3.68 -10.31 -3.79
CA GLY A 66 -4.55 -9.92 -2.68
C GLY A 66 -5.94 -10.56 -2.79
N ASN A 67 -6.44 -10.76 -4.01
CA ASN A 67 -7.71 -11.45 -4.25
C ASN A 67 -7.60 -12.97 -4.08
N GLN A 68 -6.53 -13.58 -4.58
CA GLN A 68 -6.21 -15.01 -4.40
C GLN A 68 -6.05 -15.36 -2.92
N GLY A 69 -5.48 -14.45 -2.10
CA GLY A 69 -5.38 -14.68 -0.66
C GLY A 69 -6.70 -14.57 0.09
N ALA A 70 -7.60 -13.67 -0.34
CA ALA A 70 -8.84 -13.37 0.37
C ALA A 70 -10.01 -14.29 0.01
N HIS A 71 -9.95 -14.94 -1.15
CA HIS A 71 -10.93 -15.93 -1.60
C HIS A 71 -10.30 -17.31 -1.63
N PHE A 72 -11.08 -18.35 -1.35
CA PHE A 72 -10.59 -19.72 -1.50
C PHE A 72 -10.18 -19.96 -2.97
N SER A 73 -8.94 -20.38 -3.16
CA SER A 73 -8.28 -20.60 -4.44
C SER A 73 -7.42 -21.86 -4.31
N GLU A 74 -7.33 -22.67 -5.38
CA GLU A 74 -6.38 -23.80 -5.43
C GLU A 74 -4.93 -23.32 -5.55
N GLU A 75 -4.72 -22.11 -6.08
CA GLU A 75 -3.41 -21.47 -6.19
C GLU A 75 -3.04 -20.75 -4.89
N SER A 76 -1.88 -21.12 -4.32
CA SER A 76 -1.27 -20.46 -3.16
C SER A 76 -0.39 -19.29 -3.60
N VAL A 77 -0.30 -18.25 -2.77
CA VAL A 77 0.64 -17.15 -2.99
C VAL A 77 2.07 -17.64 -2.78
N SER A 78 2.96 -17.37 -3.74
CA SER A 78 4.38 -17.72 -3.63
C SER A 78 5.11 -16.84 -2.61
N ARG A 79 6.33 -17.24 -2.21
CA ARG A 79 7.17 -16.43 -1.33
C ARG A 79 7.51 -15.10 -1.99
N GLU A 80 7.86 -15.14 -3.27
CA GLU A 80 8.25 -13.99 -4.08
C GLU A 80 7.09 -13.00 -4.19
N ASP A 81 5.89 -13.48 -4.53
CA ASP A 81 4.68 -12.67 -4.62
C ASP A 81 4.33 -12.00 -3.28
N ALA A 82 4.47 -12.73 -2.16
CA ALA A 82 4.23 -12.16 -0.83
C ALA A 82 5.29 -11.11 -0.45
N ALA A 83 6.54 -11.30 -0.87
CA ALA A 83 7.61 -10.32 -0.66
C ALA A 83 7.37 -9.04 -1.48
N ASP A 84 6.91 -9.18 -2.73
CA ASP A 84 6.54 -8.06 -3.59
C ASP A 84 5.35 -7.29 -3.02
N ALA A 85 4.34 -7.99 -2.49
CA ALA A 85 3.21 -7.36 -1.81
C ALA A 85 3.62 -6.56 -0.56
N LEU A 86 4.52 -7.10 0.27
CA LEU A 86 5.07 -6.38 1.41
C LEU A 86 5.84 -5.12 0.97
N SER A 87 6.66 -5.25 -0.07
CA SER A 87 7.47 -4.16 -0.60
C SER A 87 6.60 -3.03 -1.17
N LEU A 88 5.53 -3.37 -1.90
CA LEU A 88 4.55 -2.40 -2.36
C LEU A 88 3.88 -1.67 -1.19
N ALA A 89 3.47 -2.42 -0.16
CA ALA A 89 2.82 -1.83 1.00
C ALA A 89 3.74 -0.85 1.74
N GLU A 90 5.00 -1.23 1.93
CA GLU A 90 6.01 -0.34 2.51
C GLU A 90 6.25 0.90 1.64
N ALA A 91 6.33 0.75 0.32
CA ALA A 91 6.51 1.88 -0.60
C ALA A 91 5.34 2.87 -0.53
N LEU A 92 4.09 2.38 -0.52
CA LEU A 92 2.89 3.21 -0.42
C LEU A 92 2.81 3.94 0.92
N LEU A 93 3.08 3.23 2.03
CA LEU A 93 3.08 3.83 3.37
C LEU A 93 4.20 4.88 3.52
N ASN A 94 5.40 4.58 3.04
CA ASN A 94 6.50 5.55 3.05
C ASN A 94 6.18 6.77 2.19
N TYR A 95 5.60 6.58 1.01
CA TYR A 95 5.20 7.69 0.16
C TYR A 95 4.20 8.61 0.88
N ILE A 96 3.09 8.04 1.35
CA ILE A 96 1.98 8.79 1.93
C ILE A 96 2.38 9.46 3.25
N TYR A 97 3.02 8.75 4.18
CA TYR A 97 3.23 9.26 5.54
C TYR A 97 4.63 9.85 5.77
N VAL A 98 5.66 9.35 5.10
CA VAL A 98 7.04 9.76 5.36
C VAL A 98 7.52 10.79 4.36
N PHE A 99 7.40 10.50 3.06
CA PHE A 99 7.93 11.36 2.01
C PHE A 99 7.08 12.63 1.84
N THR A 100 5.75 12.52 1.90
CA THR A 100 4.87 13.68 1.94
C THR A 100 5.21 14.62 3.09
N ALA A 101 5.31 14.11 4.33
CA ALA A 101 5.63 14.92 5.49
C ALA A 101 7.00 15.61 5.37
N LYS A 102 8.03 14.88 4.91
CA LYS A 102 9.37 15.45 4.66
C LYS A 102 9.35 16.53 3.60
N TYR A 103 8.57 16.35 2.53
CA TYR A 103 8.42 17.35 1.47
C TYR A 103 7.73 18.61 1.99
N GLU A 104 6.63 18.46 2.74
CA GLU A 104 5.92 19.58 3.37
C GLU A 104 6.82 20.36 4.34
N GLU A 105 7.57 19.66 5.20
CA GLU A 105 8.54 20.29 6.10
C GLU A 105 9.61 21.10 5.33
N PHE A 106 10.12 20.53 4.24
CA PHE A 106 11.07 21.21 3.36
C PHE A 106 10.47 22.48 2.74
N GLN A 107 9.25 22.40 2.21
CA GLN A 107 8.53 23.54 1.63
C GLN A 107 8.30 24.63 2.67
N ASN A 108 7.82 24.25 3.86
CA ASN A 108 7.59 25.20 4.96
C ASN A 108 8.87 25.94 5.35
N ARG A 109 10.00 25.22 5.48
CA ARG A 109 11.30 25.86 5.78
C ARG A 109 11.74 26.86 4.70
N ARG A 110 11.43 26.59 3.42
CA ARG A 110 11.79 27.47 2.28
C ARG A 110 10.85 28.67 2.12
N GLN A 111 9.62 28.58 2.59
CA GLN A 111 8.62 29.65 2.50
C GLN A 111 8.74 30.70 3.61
N VAL A 112 9.44 30.42 4.71
CA VAL A 112 9.72 31.41 5.76
C VAL A 112 10.74 32.42 5.23
N PRO A 113 10.40 33.71 5.07
CA PRO A 113 11.36 34.74 4.67
C PRO A 113 12.47 34.82 5.71
N ALA A 114 13.72 34.98 5.26
CA ALA A 114 14.83 35.31 6.17
C ALA A 114 14.44 36.56 6.97
N ARG A 115 14.38 36.42 8.29
CA ARG A 115 14.17 37.55 9.22
C ARG A 115 15.32 38.54 9.14
#